data_AF-A0A5J6VUJ6-F1
#
_entry.id   AF-A0A5J6VUJ6-F1
#
_cell.length_a   1.000
_cell.length_b   1.000
_cell.length_c   1.000
_cell.angle_alpha   90.00
_cell.angle_beta   90.00
_cell.angle_gamma   90.00
#
_symmetry.space_group_name_H-M   'P 1'
#
loop_
_entity.id
_entity.type
_entity.pdbx_description
1 polymer ?
#
loop_
_entity_poly.entity_id
_entity_poly.type
_entity_poly.pdbx_seq_one_letter_code
_entity_poly.pdbx_strand_id
1 'polypeptide(L)' 'MYENRNNKSLVWPQEIQIDPSLSVAMLAVEHTEKVFALIDQNRDYLSRWLPWVDETRCVDDTRSHIMTAPV' A
#
# COMPACT_ATOMS: atom_id res chain seq x y z
N MET A 1 6.76 38.51 16.24
CA MET A 1 5.54 37.79 15.81
C MET A 1 5.91 36.97 14.58
N TYR A 2 6.03 35.64 14.73
CA TYR A 2 6.55 34.76 13.69
C TYR A 2 5.42 34.25 12.79
N GLU A 3 5.26 34.85 11.62
CA GLU A 3 4.60 34.23 10.46
C GLU A 3 5.44 34.62 9.24
N ASN A 4 5.91 33.71 8.40
CA ASN A 4 5.07 32.85 7.59
C ASN A 4 5.90 31.61 7.18
N ARG A 5 5.54 30.42 7.68
CA ARG A 5 6.17 29.17 7.24
C ARG A 5 5.75 28.93 5.79
N ASN A 6 6.73 28.99 4.89
CA ASN A 6 6.61 28.63 3.49
C ASN A 6 5.67 27.43 3.29
N ASN A 7 4.48 27.68 2.73
CA ASN A 7 3.62 26.66 2.15
C ASN A 7 4.32 26.09 0.91
N LYS A 8 5.30 25.21 1.13
CA LYS A 8 5.62 24.19 0.15
C LYS A 8 4.70 23.03 0.46
N SER A 9 3.61 22.93 -0.28
CA SER A 9 2.82 21.71 -0.35
C SER A 9 3.80 20.56 -0.61
N LEU A 10 3.92 19.66 0.37
CA LEU A 10 4.78 18.50 0.27
C LEU A 10 4.16 17.57 -0.77
N VAL A 11 4.68 17.63 -2.00
CA VAL A 11 4.28 16.71 -3.07
C VAL A 11 4.95 15.38 -2.78
N TRP A 12 4.17 14.42 -2.29
CA TRP A 12 4.65 13.05 -2.13
C TRP A 12 4.88 12.45 -3.53
N PRO A 13 6.10 11.98 -3.83
CA PRO A 13 6.36 11.34 -5.11
C PRO A 13 5.54 10.06 -5.20
N GLN A 14 4.96 9.79 -6.38
CA GLN A 14 4.20 8.57 -6.63
C GLN A 14 5.08 7.32 -6.60
N GLU A 15 6.39 7.48 -6.80
CA GLU A 15 7.39 6.43 -6.76
C GLU A 15 8.71 6.97 -6.19
N ILE A 16 9.33 6.18 -5.32
CA ILE A 16 10.63 6.44 -4.68
C ILE A 16 11.57 5.30 -5.09
N GLN A 17 12.61 5.63 -5.83
CA GLN A 17 13.67 4.68 -6.17
C GLN A 17 14.58 4.46 -4.96
N ILE A 18 14.83 3.20 -4.61
CA ILE A 18 15.75 2.81 -3.53
C ILE A 18 17.11 2.45 -4.12
N ASP A 19 17.11 1.65 -5.20
CA ASP A 19 18.28 1.26 -5.99
C ASP A 19 17.87 0.94 -7.44
N PRO A 20 18.80 0.63 -8.38
CA PRO A 20 18.45 0.39 -9.79
C PRO A 20 17.47 -0.76 -10.06
N SER A 21 17.22 -1.64 -9.08
CA SER A 21 16.34 -2.80 -9.19
C SER A 21 15.10 -2.73 -8.28
N LEU A 22 15.01 -1.73 -7.41
CA LEU A 22 13.99 -1.64 -6.37
C LEU A 22 13.44 -0.23 -6.22
N SER A 23 12.12 -0.13 -6.31
CA SER A 23 11.36 1.09 -6.04
C SER A 23 10.16 0.82 -5.15
N VAL A 24 9.68 1.88 -4.51
CA VAL A 24 8.48 1.89 -3.68
C VAL A 24 7.50 2.88 -4.30
N ALA A 25 6.31 2.40 -4.64
CA ALA A 25 5.26 3.23 -5.25
C ALA A 25 4.03 3.32 -4.35
N MET A 26 3.24 4.37 -4.54
CA MET A 26 1.93 4.50 -3.91
C MET A 26 1.02 3.35 -4.33
N LEU A 27 0.32 2.77 -3.35
CA LEU A 27 -0.62 1.69 -3.59
C LEU A 27 -1.89 2.24 -4.27
N ALA A 28 -2.24 1.68 -5.44
CA ALA A 28 -3.38 2.09 -6.25
C ALA A 28 -4.31 0.90 -6.52
N VAL A 29 -5.57 1.20 -6.89
CA VAL A 29 -6.62 0.17 -7.13
C VAL A 29 -6.22 -0.80 -8.25
N GLU A 30 -5.41 -0.35 -9.21
CA GLU A 30 -4.89 -1.17 -10.31
C GLU A 30 -3.96 -2.31 -9.84
N HIS A 31 -3.46 -2.23 -8.60
CA HIS A 31 -2.59 -3.24 -8.02
C HIS A 31 -3.36 -4.35 -7.30
N THR A 32 -4.70 -4.22 -7.16
CA THR A 32 -5.53 -5.07 -6.31
C THR A 32 -5.31 -6.56 -6.56
N GLU A 33 -5.40 -7.00 -7.82
CA GLU A 33 -5.30 -8.40 -8.21
C GLU A 33 -3.91 -8.97 -7.91
N LYS A 34 -2.85 -8.19 -8.20
CA LYS A 34 -1.46 -8.60 -7.95
C LYS A 34 -1.18 -8.72 -6.46
N VAL A 35 -1.64 -7.75 -5.67
CA VAL A 35 -1.45 -7.75 -4.21
C VAL A 35 -2.20 -8.92 -3.58
N PHE A 36 -3.47 -9.13 -3.95
CA PHE A 36 -4.25 -10.28 -3.48
C PHE A 36 -3.56 -11.61 -3.81
N ALA A 37 -3.11 -11.79 -5.06
CA ALA A 37 -2.44 -13.01 -5.48
C ALA A 37 -1.15 -13.29 -4.68
N LEU A 38 -0.37 -12.25 -4.36
CA LEU A 38 0.83 -12.37 -3.51
C LEU A 38 0.48 -12.76 -2.07
N ILE A 39 -0.58 -12.17 -1.51
CA ILE A 39 -1.08 -12.53 -0.17
C ILE A 39 -1.52 -14.00 -0.17
N ASP A 40 -2.35 -14.39 -1.14
CA ASP A 40 -2.92 -15.73 -1.20
C ASP A 40 -1.87 -16.81 -1.40
N GLN A 41 -0.88 -16.56 -2.27
CA GLN A 41 0.27 -17.45 -2.47
C GLN A 41 1.07 -17.69 -1.19
N ASN A 42 1.10 -16.71 -0.28
CA ASN A 42 1.89 -16.76 0.96
C ASN A 42 1.02 -16.92 2.22
N ARG A 43 -0.27 -17.21 2.07
CA ARG A 43 -1.28 -17.20 3.14
C ARG A 43 -0.87 -18.03 4.34
N ASP A 44 -0.48 -19.28 4.11
CA ASP A 44 -0.11 -20.24 5.18
C ASP A 44 1.06 -19.77 6.05
N TYR A 45 1.93 -18.93 5.49
CA TYR A 45 3.07 -18.35 6.19
C TYR A 45 2.68 -17.05 6.89
N LEU A 46 2.01 -16.15 6.17
CA LEU A 46 1.64 -14.82 6.67
C LEU A 46 0.56 -14.87 7.76
N SER A 47 -0.42 -15.77 7.68
CA SER A 47 -1.52 -15.89 8.65
C SER A 47 -1.06 -16.26 10.05
N ARG A 48 0.15 -16.81 10.19
CA ARG A 48 0.76 -17.11 11.50
C ARG A 48 1.07 -15.86 12.33
N TRP A 49 1.21 -14.70 11.67
CA TRP A 49 1.61 -13.46 12.32
C TRP A 49 0.72 -12.26 12.00
N LEU A 50 0.00 -12.29 10.87
CA LEU A 50 -0.80 -11.18 10.37
C LEU A 50 -2.28 -11.58 10.34
N PRO A 51 -3.07 -11.25 11.38
CA PRO A 51 -4.48 -11.67 11.48
C PRO A 51 -5.35 -11.25 10.30
N TRP A 52 -5.08 -10.09 9.69
CA TRP A 52 -5.83 -9.55 8.55
C TRP A 52 -5.73 -10.42 7.28
N VAL A 53 -4.74 -11.31 7.20
CA VAL A 53 -4.59 -12.23 6.07
C VAL A 53 -5.79 -13.18 6.00
N ASP A 54 -6.24 -13.71 7.14
CA ASP A 54 -7.40 -14.61 7.20
C ASP A 54 -8.74 -13.89 6.89
N GLU A 55 -8.75 -12.56 7.05
CA GLU A 55 -9.88 -11.69 6.70
C GLU A 55 -9.89 -11.33 5.20
N THR A 56 -8.73 -11.33 4.54
CA THR A 56 -8.60 -11.02 3.11
C THR A 56 -8.81 -12.28 2.29
N ARG A 57 -10.05 -12.58 1.88
CA ARG A 57 -10.46 -13.85 1.25
C ARG A 57 -10.72 -13.75 -0.24
N CYS A 58 -10.93 -12.54 -0.73
CA CYS A 58 -11.13 -12.28 -2.15
C CYS A 58 -10.46 -10.97 -2.58
N VAL A 59 -10.41 -10.77 -3.90
CA VAL A 59 -9.86 -9.56 -4.53
C VAL A 59 -10.58 -8.30 -4.03
N ASP A 60 -11.90 -8.38 -3.81
CA ASP A 60 -12.69 -7.24 -3.32
C ASP A 60 -12.31 -6.78 -1.91
N ASP A 61 -11.88 -7.70 -1.03
CA ASP A 61 -11.39 -7.34 0.31
C ASP A 61 -10.10 -6.49 0.21
N THR A 62 -9.20 -6.89 -0.69
CA THR A 62 -7.97 -6.14 -0.99
C THR A 62 -8.31 -4.78 -1.60
N ARG A 63 -9.29 -4.74 -2.51
CA ARG A 63 -9.76 -3.51 -3.15
C ARG A 63 -10.30 -2.52 -2.12
N SER A 64 -11.13 -3.02 -1.21
CA SER A 64 -11.71 -2.23 -0.13
C SER A 64 -10.64 -1.66 0.79
N HIS A 65 -9.60 -2.45 1.11
CA HIS A 65 -8.47 -1.98 1.89
C HIS A 65 -7.73 -0.82 1.20
N ILE A 66 -7.44 -0.95 -0.10
CA ILE A 66 -6.76 0.08 -0.89
C ILE A 66 -7.58 1.37 -0.96
N MET A 67 -8.91 1.28 -1.13
CA MET A 67 -9.78 2.45 -1.21
C MET A 67 -9.98 3.17 0.13
N THR A 68 -9.89 2.44 1.24
CA THR A 68 -10.06 2.99 2.59
C THR A 68 -8.74 3.49 3.18
N ALA A 69 -7.60 3.05 2.63
CA ALA A 69 -6.29 3.47 3.08
C ALA A 69 -6.15 5.00 2.97
N PRO A 70 -5.73 5.68 4.05
CA PRO A 70 -5.51 7.11 4.01
C PRO A 70 -4.34 7.44 3.07
N VAL A 71 -4.61 8.35 2.12
CA VAL A 71 -3.63 9.02 1.24
C VAL A 71 -2.96 10.20 1.92
#